data_AF-A0A968XGB6-F1
#
_entry.id   AF-A0A968XGB6-F1
#
_cell.length_a   1.000
_cell.length_b   1.000
_cell.length_c   1.000
_cell.angle_alpha   90.00
_cell.angle_beta   90.00
_cell.angle_gamma   90.00
#
_symmetry.space_group_name_H-M   'P 1'
#
loop_
_entity.id
_entity.type
_entity.pdbx_description
1 polymer ?
#
loop_
_entity_poly.entity_id
_entity_poly.type
_entity_poly.pdbx_seq_one_letter_code
_entity_poly.pdbx_strand_id
1 'polypeptide(L)'
;MSGLIPFKTVKAACFAASILGGLCVSAPAFAAGTLAGTDIENIATASYDTPSGTIEIDSNRVVIKVDELLDVTITNSDPGDVNSSPGATTNVQRFLVTNSGNGEEAFRLTPDLNVAGDDFDPTLQNLVLDTDGNGLYDPGVDTIYSAGSNDPVLQPDQSITVFVISSTPATPADGDRAEVSLTAAAVTGTGTPGTTFAGAGDGGGDAVVGTTGADATDSGFLAIQAAILSLIKSAAVADPFGGSRAVPGSTITYTLVATVTGSGALTNVVISDPIPTDTQYVASSITLDSASLTDAADADQGNFNGSQISAAVGNISAGETKTVTFKVVIQ
;
A
#
# COMPACT_ATOMS: atom_id res chain seq x y z
N MET A 1 -73.74 -42.99 -56.12
CA MET A 1 -73.86 -43.55 -54.75
C MET A 1 -72.99 -42.69 -53.86
N SER A 2 -73.49 -41.54 -53.37
CA SER A 2 -74.25 -41.38 -52.12
C SER A 2 -73.55 -41.98 -50.90
N GLY A 3 -73.05 -41.10 -50.03
CA GLY A 3 -72.58 -41.37 -48.67
C GLY A 3 -72.08 -40.09 -47.99
N LEU A 4 -72.93 -39.48 -47.17
CA LEU A 4 -72.77 -38.20 -46.44
C LEU A 4 -72.09 -38.38 -45.06
N ILE A 5 -71.19 -37.44 -44.68
CA ILE A 5 -71.03 -36.70 -43.37
C ILE A 5 -70.44 -37.47 -42.14
N PRO A 6 -69.72 -36.85 -41.14
CA PRO A 6 -69.50 -35.40 -40.84
C PRO A 6 -68.06 -34.89 -40.55
N PHE A 7 -67.99 -33.55 -40.52
CA PHE A 7 -67.02 -32.69 -39.82
C PHE A 7 -66.83 -33.02 -38.33
N LYS A 8 -65.59 -32.87 -37.83
CA LYS A 8 -65.29 -32.41 -36.46
C LYS A 8 -64.10 -31.45 -36.48
N THR A 9 -64.38 -30.18 -36.24
CA THR A 9 -63.41 -29.14 -35.91
C THR A 9 -63.16 -29.18 -34.40
N VAL A 10 -61.92 -29.39 -33.92
CA VAL A 10 -61.53 -29.00 -32.55
C VAL A 10 -60.04 -28.62 -32.48
N LYS A 11 -59.85 -27.30 -32.37
CA LYS A 11 -58.87 -26.53 -31.56
C LYS A 11 -57.36 -26.63 -31.82
N ALA A 12 -56.84 -25.43 -32.08
CA ALA A 12 -55.46 -24.98 -31.99
C ALA A 12 -54.80 -25.29 -30.63
N ALA A 13 -53.49 -25.50 -30.70
CA ALA A 13 -52.55 -25.13 -29.65
C ALA A 13 -51.27 -24.61 -30.31
N CYS A 14 -51.26 -23.32 -30.64
CA CYS A 14 -50.01 -22.57 -30.76
C CYS A 14 -49.39 -22.50 -29.38
N PHE A 15 -48.29 -23.22 -29.15
CA PHE A 15 -47.43 -22.93 -28.00
C PHE A 15 -46.51 -21.78 -28.39
N ALA A 16 -46.97 -20.56 -28.09
CA ALA A 16 -46.11 -19.40 -27.97
C ALA A 16 -45.36 -19.52 -26.64
N ALA A 17 -44.06 -19.83 -26.69
CA ALA A 17 -43.16 -19.66 -25.57
C ALA A 17 -42.54 -18.27 -25.66
N SER A 18 -43.20 -17.29 -25.05
CA SER A 18 -42.65 -15.97 -24.75
C SER A 18 -42.35 -15.90 -23.27
N ILE A 19 -41.07 -15.98 -22.87
CA ILE A 19 -40.59 -15.59 -21.54
C ILE A 19 -39.32 -14.76 -21.71
N LEU A 20 -39.51 -13.46 -21.47
CA LEU A 20 -38.61 -12.53 -20.77
C LEU A 20 -37.15 -12.46 -21.23
N GLY A 21 -36.86 -11.47 -22.07
CA GLY A 21 -35.52 -10.89 -22.17
C GLY A 21 -35.13 -10.26 -20.83
N GLY A 22 -34.30 -10.97 -20.06
CA GLY A 22 -33.55 -10.36 -18.98
C GLY A 22 -32.48 -9.47 -19.57
N LEU A 23 -32.46 -8.19 -19.17
CA LEU A 23 -31.26 -7.37 -19.29
C LEU A 23 -30.16 -8.06 -18.46
N CYS A 24 -29.31 -8.84 -19.11
CA CYS A 24 -28.02 -9.21 -18.55
C CYS A 24 -27.19 -7.93 -18.52
N VAL A 25 -27.17 -7.26 -17.38
CA VAL A 25 -26.09 -6.33 -17.08
C VAL A 25 -24.87 -7.22 -16.93
N SER A 26 -24.03 -7.28 -17.96
CA SER A 26 -22.72 -7.91 -17.87
C SER A 26 -21.93 -7.11 -16.84
N ALA A 27 -21.97 -7.54 -15.58
CA ALA A 27 -20.91 -7.23 -14.65
C ALA A 27 -19.60 -7.64 -15.34
N PRO A 28 -18.49 -6.89 -15.16
CA PRO A 28 -17.20 -7.41 -15.58
C PRO A 28 -17.03 -8.75 -14.86
N ALA A 29 -17.15 -9.84 -15.59
CA ALA A 29 -16.67 -11.12 -15.13
C ALA A 29 -15.16 -10.94 -15.13
N PHE A 30 -14.61 -10.55 -13.96
CA PHE A 30 -13.22 -10.85 -13.67
C PHE A 30 -13.09 -12.33 -13.97
N ALA A 31 -12.16 -12.69 -14.85
CA ALA A 31 -11.95 -14.08 -15.21
C ALA A 31 -11.28 -14.79 -14.04
N ALA A 32 -12.03 -14.97 -12.95
CA ALA A 32 -11.73 -15.96 -11.93
C ALA A 32 -11.74 -17.30 -12.66
N GLY A 33 -10.66 -18.08 -12.50
CA GLY A 33 -10.59 -19.43 -13.04
C GLY A 33 -11.75 -20.30 -12.53
N THR A 34 -11.84 -21.53 -13.03
CA THR A 34 -12.81 -22.47 -12.46
C THR A 34 -12.43 -22.79 -11.02
N LEU A 35 -13.34 -22.50 -10.08
CA LEU A 35 -13.13 -22.74 -8.65
C LEU A 35 -12.90 -24.22 -8.36
N ALA A 36 -12.06 -24.50 -7.37
CA ALA A 36 -11.85 -25.83 -6.83
C ALA A 36 -13.18 -26.50 -6.44
N GLY A 37 -13.25 -27.81 -6.62
CA GLY A 37 -14.45 -28.61 -6.32
C GLY A 37 -15.55 -28.56 -7.37
N THR A 38 -15.46 -27.68 -8.37
CA THR A 38 -16.45 -27.58 -9.46
C THR A 38 -16.46 -28.87 -10.29
N ASP A 39 -17.65 -29.41 -10.54
CA ASP A 39 -17.83 -30.55 -11.44
C ASP A 39 -17.93 -30.07 -12.90
N ILE A 40 -16.99 -30.52 -13.73
CA ILE A 40 -17.03 -30.38 -15.19
C ILE A 40 -17.75 -31.59 -15.77
N GLU A 41 -18.94 -31.36 -16.32
CA GLU A 41 -19.79 -32.41 -16.86
C GLU A 41 -19.82 -32.39 -18.39
N ASN A 42 -19.79 -33.56 -19.03
CA ASN A 42 -19.96 -33.70 -20.47
C ASN A 42 -20.93 -34.84 -20.83
N ILE A 43 -21.84 -34.53 -21.75
CA ILE A 43 -22.79 -35.47 -22.36
C ILE A 43 -22.77 -35.18 -23.86
N ALA A 44 -22.52 -36.20 -24.68
CA ALA A 44 -22.57 -36.09 -26.13
C ALA A 44 -23.96 -36.51 -26.64
N THR A 45 -24.46 -35.86 -27.69
CA THR A 45 -25.73 -36.23 -28.33
C THR A 45 -25.47 -36.70 -29.75
N ALA A 46 -26.06 -37.84 -30.13
CA ALA A 46 -26.12 -38.31 -31.51
C ALA A 46 -27.52 -38.05 -32.08
N SER A 47 -27.56 -37.43 -33.27
CA SER A 47 -28.81 -37.12 -33.99
C SER A 47 -28.84 -37.85 -35.34
N TYR A 48 -29.97 -38.47 -35.68
CA TYR A 48 -30.14 -39.15 -36.97
C TYR A 48 -31.60 -39.11 -37.46
N ASP A 49 -31.78 -39.12 -38.78
CA ASP A 49 -33.12 -39.06 -39.39
C ASP A 49 -33.72 -40.45 -39.59
N THR A 50 -35.02 -40.55 -39.30
CA THR A 50 -35.88 -41.68 -39.67
C THR A 50 -37.00 -41.22 -40.61
N PRO A 51 -37.72 -42.13 -41.30
CA PRO A 51 -38.87 -41.75 -42.13
C PRO A 51 -39.99 -41.00 -41.37
N SER A 52 -39.97 -41.07 -40.03
CA SER A 52 -40.92 -40.42 -39.12
C SER A 52 -40.39 -39.13 -38.48
N GLY A 53 -39.15 -38.73 -38.79
CA GLY A 53 -38.48 -37.53 -38.26
C GLY A 53 -37.11 -37.81 -37.64
N THR A 54 -36.45 -36.73 -37.21
CA THR A 54 -35.15 -36.77 -36.51
C THR A 54 -35.30 -37.32 -35.10
N ILE A 55 -34.37 -38.19 -34.69
CA ILE A 55 -34.25 -38.75 -33.34
C ILE A 55 -32.90 -38.33 -32.76
N GLU A 56 -32.88 -37.98 -31.47
CA GLU A 56 -31.67 -37.72 -30.70
C GLU A 56 -31.51 -38.74 -29.56
N ILE A 57 -30.28 -39.15 -29.30
CA ILE A 57 -29.89 -40.04 -28.21
C ILE A 57 -28.65 -39.47 -27.55
N ASP A 58 -28.69 -39.34 -26.22
CA ASP A 58 -27.54 -38.90 -25.42
C ASP A 58 -26.61 -40.07 -25.07
N SER A 59 -25.32 -39.77 -24.90
CA SER A 59 -24.33 -40.65 -24.30
C SER A 59 -24.52 -40.76 -22.78
N ASN A 60 -23.71 -41.58 -22.14
CA ASN A 60 -23.51 -41.49 -20.69
C ASN A 60 -22.92 -40.12 -20.30
N ARG A 61 -23.09 -39.74 -19.03
CA ARG A 61 -22.46 -38.56 -18.43
C ARG A 61 -21.04 -38.89 -17.97
N VAL A 62 -20.10 -37.98 -18.25
CA VAL A 62 -18.76 -37.95 -17.64
C VAL A 62 -18.68 -36.73 -16.73
N VAL A 63 -18.13 -36.90 -15.52
CA VAL A 63 -17.91 -35.82 -14.54
C VAL A 63 -16.43 -35.82 -14.15
N ILE A 64 -15.80 -34.66 -14.20
CA ILE A 64 -14.43 -34.41 -13.73
C ILE A 64 -14.51 -33.34 -12.65
N LYS A 65 -13.94 -33.58 -11.48
CA LYS A 65 -13.87 -32.57 -10.42
C LYS A 65 -12.63 -31.71 -10.63
N VAL A 66 -12.76 -30.39 -10.48
CA VAL A 66 -11.63 -29.47 -10.51
C VAL A 66 -10.89 -29.55 -9.19
N ASP A 67 -9.61 -29.89 -9.26
CA ASP A 67 -8.71 -29.87 -8.11
C ASP A 67 -8.35 -28.44 -7.69
N GLU A 68 -7.92 -28.28 -6.45
CA GLU A 68 -7.45 -27.02 -5.92
C GLU A 68 -6.01 -26.76 -6.37
N LEU A 69 -5.74 -25.52 -6.78
CA LEU A 69 -4.43 -24.99 -7.11
C LEU A 69 -4.01 -24.07 -5.97
N LEU A 70 -2.89 -24.42 -5.34
CA LEU A 70 -2.28 -23.65 -4.26
C LEU A 70 -1.25 -22.68 -4.85
N ASP A 71 -1.58 -21.40 -4.90
CA ASP A 71 -0.67 -20.34 -5.33
C ASP A 71 -0.92 -19.08 -4.49
N VAL A 72 0.16 -18.38 -4.15
CA VAL A 72 0.10 -17.16 -3.33
C VAL A 72 1.06 -16.13 -3.86
N THR A 73 0.67 -14.86 -3.73
CA THR A 73 1.58 -13.74 -3.98
C THR A 73 1.66 -12.85 -2.75
N ILE A 74 2.82 -12.24 -2.57
CA ILE A 74 3.03 -11.18 -1.60
C ILE A 74 3.66 -9.98 -2.29
N THR A 75 3.25 -8.78 -1.90
CA THR A 75 3.80 -7.53 -2.43
C THR A 75 3.99 -6.52 -1.31
N ASN A 76 5.20 -6.00 -1.18
CA ASN A 76 5.49 -4.83 -0.39
C ASN A 76 4.71 -3.63 -0.95
N SER A 77 3.88 -3.04 -0.10
CA SER A 77 2.96 -1.97 -0.46
C SER A 77 3.45 -0.59 -0.03
N ASP A 78 4.64 -0.49 0.56
CA ASP A 78 5.24 0.79 0.91
C ASP A 78 5.81 1.50 -0.35
N PRO A 79 5.64 2.83 -0.49
CA PRO A 79 6.07 3.55 -1.69
C PRO A 79 7.60 3.69 -1.84
N GLY A 80 8.36 3.19 -0.87
CA GLY A 80 9.82 3.24 -0.76
C GLY A 80 10.23 2.78 0.63
N ASP A 81 11.49 3.04 0.99
CA ASP A 81 11.98 2.73 2.34
C ASP A 81 11.14 3.43 3.42
N VAL A 82 10.79 2.69 4.46
CA VAL A 82 10.08 3.24 5.63
C VAL A 82 11.10 3.92 6.54
N ASN A 83 10.90 5.21 6.76
CA ASN A 83 11.81 6.00 7.60
C ASN A 83 11.71 5.56 9.06
N SER A 84 12.86 5.33 9.67
CA SER A 84 13.00 5.05 11.10
C SER A 84 14.05 5.96 11.73
N SER A 85 14.09 6.01 13.06
CA SER A 85 15.14 6.66 13.84
C SER A 85 15.80 5.67 14.80
N PRO A 86 17.06 5.89 15.22
CA PRO A 86 17.71 5.03 16.21
C PRO A 86 16.88 4.97 17.50
N GLY A 87 16.57 3.76 17.96
CA GLY A 87 15.74 3.52 19.15
C GLY A 87 14.24 3.68 18.93
N ALA A 88 13.76 3.83 17.68
CA ALA A 88 12.33 3.84 17.39
C ALA A 88 11.66 2.57 17.89
N THR A 89 10.55 2.70 18.62
CA THR A 89 9.82 1.56 19.20
C THR A 89 8.80 0.96 18.25
N THR A 90 8.44 1.67 17.18
CA THR A 90 7.38 1.30 16.26
C THR A 90 7.68 1.80 14.87
N ASN A 91 8.04 0.87 14.00
CA ASN A 91 8.02 1.02 12.55
C ASN A 91 6.92 0.11 12.02
N VAL A 92 6.26 0.55 10.96
CA VAL A 92 5.18 -0.19 10.31
C VAL A 92 5.59 -0.41 8.86
N GLN A 93 5.77 -1.67 8.47
CA GLN A 93 5.89 -2.05 7.07
C GLN A 93 4.67 -2.82 6.62
N ARG A 94 4.25 -2.60 5.37
CA ARG A 94 2.96 -3.06 4.86
C ARG A 94 3.15 -4.00 3.68
N PHE A 95 2.57 -5.18 3.79
CA PHE A 95 2.56 -6.20 2.75
C PHE A 95 1.13 -6.54 2.38
N LEU A 96 0.90 -6.86 1.11
CA LEU A 96 -0.37 -7.39 0.61
C LEU A 96 -0.18 -8.85 0.27
N VAL A 97 -0.90 -9.75 0.95
CA VAL A 97 -0.91 -11.19 0.67
C VAL A 97 -2.16 -11.50 -0.13
N THR A 98 -2.03 -12.16 -1.28
CA THR A 98 -3.16 -12.51 -2.15
C THR A 98 -3.14 -14.00 -2.48
N ASN A 99 -4.29 -14.65 -2.31
CA ASN A 99 -4.50 -16.00 -2.82
C ASN A 99 -4.66 -15.94 -4.34
N SER A 100 -3.66 -16.40 -5.08
CA SER A 100 -3.70 -16.49 -6.55
C SER A 100 -4.08 -17.90 -7.04
N GLY A 101 -4.49 -18.78 -6.12
CA GLY A 101 -5.05 -20.09 -6.39
C GLY A 101 -6.52 -20.04 -6.81
N ASN A 102 -7.18 -21.20 -6.84
CA ASN A 102 -8.59 -21.34 -7.23
C ASN A 102 -9.50 -21.94 -6.13
N GLY A 103 -8.98 -22.19 -4.93
CA GLY A 103 -9.73 -22.60 -3.73
C GLY A 103 -9.51 -21.65 -2.54
N GLU A 104 -10.30 -21.81 -1.49
CA GLU A 104 -10.09 -21.16 -0.20
C GLU A 104 -8.87 -21.77 0.50
N GLU A 105 -7.85 -20.96 0.78
CA GLU A 105 -6.63 -21.44 1.43
C GLU A 105 -6.26 -20.57 2.62
N ALA A 106 -5.70 -21.19 3.66
CA ALA A 106 -5.15 -20.50 4.81
C ALA A 106 -3.65 -20.24 4.59
N PHE A 107 -3.16 -19.05 4.92
CA PHE A 107 -1.74 -18.73 4.73
C PHE A 107 -1.02 -18.56 6.05
N ARG A 108 0.03 -19.35 6.26
CA ARG A 108 0.99 -19.15 7.34
C ARG A 108 1.94 -18.01 6.99
N LEU A 109 1.90 -16.98 7.81
CA LEU A 109 2.77 -15.82 7.71
C LEU A 109 3.99 -15.95 8.62
N THR A 110 5.18 -15.69 8.08
CA THR A 110 6.46 -15.75 8.78
C THR A 110 7.31 -14.53 8.42
N PRO A 111 7.45 -13.53 9.31
CA PRO A 111 8.35 -12.41 9.09
C PRO A 111 9.80 -12.80 9.38
N ASP A 112 10.74 -12.24 8.62
CA ASP A 112 12.18 -12.31 8.89
C ASP A 112 12.78 -10.90 8.90
N LEU A 113 13.42 -10.56 10.01
CA LEU A 113 14.04 -9.25 10.26
C LEU A 113 15.53 -9.40 10.59
N ASN A 114 16.07 -10.61 10.49
CA ASN A 114 17.49 -10.88 10.73
C ASN A 114 18.17 -11.25 9.41
N VAL A 115 18.05 -10.35 8.43
CA VAL A 115 18.45 -10.60 7.05
C VAL A 115 19.93 -10.32 6.88
N ALA A 116 20.70 -11.33 6.47
CA ALA A 116 22.14 -11.15 6.33
C ALA A 116 22.51 -10.18 5.19
N GLY A 117 23.37 -9.21 5.49
CA GLY A 117 23.96 -8.31 4.49
C GLY A 117 23.37 -6.90 4.46
N ASP A 118 22.41 -6.60 5.33
CA ASP A 118 21.99 -5.24 5.66
C ASP A 118 22.86 -4.62 6.77
N ASP A 119 22.56 -3.38 7.17
CA ASP A 119 23.37 -2.62 8.12
C ASP A 119 23.01 -2.91 9.58
N PHE A 120 21.77 -3.32 9.87
CA PHE A 120 21.29 -3.67 11.21
C PHE A 120 20.01 -4.51 11.19
N ASP A 121 19.79 -5.30 12.25
CA ASP A 121 18.57 -6.10 12.41
C ASP A 121 17.52 -5.39 13.29
N PRO A 122 16.30 -5.09 12.79
CA PRO A 122 15.21 -4.62 13.61
C PRO A 122 14.62 -5.76 14.46
N THR A 123 13.99 -5.45 15.58
CA THR A 123 13.35 -6.47 16.42
C THR A 123 11.85 -6.51 16.14
N LEU A 124 11.32 -7.68 15.79
CA LEU A 124 9.88 -7.88 15.63
C LEU A 124 9.16 -7.60 16.95
N GLN A 125 8.17 -6.73 16.91
CA GLN A 125 7.24 -6.50 18.03
C GLN A 125 6.00 -7.37 17.81
N ASN A 126 5.32 -7.15 16.68
CA ASN A 126 4.07 -7.82 16.35
C ASN A 126 3.96 -8.04 14.83
N LEU A 127 3.24 -9.08 14.43
CA LEU A 127 2.65 -9.17 13.10
C LEU A 127 1.15 -8.91 13.26
N VAL A 128 0.56 -8.10 12.40
CA VAL A 128 -0.82 -7.63 12.55
C VAL A 128 -1.57 -7.76 11.22
N LEU A 129 -2.84 -8.17 11.28
CA LEU A 129 -3.75 -8.24 10.13
C LEU A 129 -4.64 -6.99 10.13
N ASP A 130 -4.74 -6.34 8.98
CA ASP A 130 -5.68 -5.24 8.71
C ASP A 130 -7.10 -5.79 8.66
N THR A 131 -7.83 -5.66 9.77
CA THR A 131 -9.16 -6.29 9.91
C THR A 131 -10.31 -5.37 9.56
N ASP A 132 -10.08 -4.06 9.51
CA ASP A 132 -11.08 -3.09 9.07
C ASP A 132 -10.94 -2.73 7.58
N GLY A 133 -9.85 -3.17 6.93
CA GLY A 133 -9.62 -3.09 5.49
C GLY A 133 -9.28 -1.68 5.00
N ASN A 134 -8.80 -0.82 5.89
CA ASN A 134 -8.53 0.58 5.57
C ASN A 134 -7.11 0.84 5.02
N GLY A 135 -6.23 -0.17 5.10
CA GLY A 135 -4.85 -0.13 4.60
C GLY A 135 -3.86 0.63 5.49
N LEU A 136 -4.27 1.05 6.68
CA LEU A 136 -3.48 1.73 7.70
C LEU A 136 -3.47 0.89 8.98
N TYR A 137 -2.36 0.92 9.71
CA TYR A 137 -2.30 0.22 11.00
C TYR A 137 -2.99 1.03 12.09
N ASP A 138 -4.03 0.46 12.69
CA ASP A 138 -4.80 1.02 13.79
C ASP A 138 -4.64 0.18 15.07
N PRO A 139 -3.80 0.63 16.03
CA PRO A 139 -3.55 -0.11 17.27
C PRO A 139 -4.84 -0.41 18.06
N GLY A 140 -5.11 -1.69 18.30
CA GLY A 140 -6.27 -2.16 19.06
C GLY A 140 -7.57 -2.27 18.27
N VAL A 141 -7.58 -1.82 17.01
CA VAL A 141 -8.62 -2.17 16.02
C VAL A 141 -8.15 -3.38 15.24
N ASP A 142 -6.92 -3.31 14.72
CA ASP A 142 -6.33 -4.41 13.97
C ASP A 142 -5.92 -5.59 14.86
N THR A 143 -6.01 -6.78 14.27
CA THR A 143 -5.83 -8.02 15.01
C THR A 143 -4.40 -8.50 14.95
N ILE A 144 -3.79 -8.74 16.11
CA ILE A 144 -2.45 -9.35 16.19
C ILE A 144 -2.52 -10.77 15.63
N TYR A 145 -1.64 -11.06 14.69
CA TYR A 145 -1.46 -12.39 14.12
C TYR A 145 -0.73 -13.33 15.09
N SER A 146 -1.16 -14.57 15.13
CA SER A 146 -0.63 -15.68 15.92
C SER A 146 -0.72 -16.95 15.09
N ALA A 147 0.43 -17.39 14.57
CA ALA A 147 0.53 -18.52 13.66
C ALA A 147 -0.20 -19.77 14.17
N GLY A 148 -1.01 -20.38 13.30
CA GLY A 148 -1.83 -21.55 13.60
C GLY A 148 -3.08 -21.27 14.44
N SER A 149 -3.27 -20.04 14.95
CA SER A 149 -4.49 -19.64 15.66
C SER A 149 -5.41 -18.80 14.78
N ASN A 150 -4.85 -17.88 13.99
CA ASN A 150 -5.58 -17.00 13.08
C ASN A 150 -4.83 -16.82 11.76
N ASP A 151 -4.32 -17.92 11.20
CA ASP A 151 -3.83 -17.96 9.82
C ASP A 151 -4.92 -17.40 8.88
N PRO A 152 -4.65 -16.32 8.09
CA PRO A 152 -5.67 -15.72 7.24
C PRO A 152 -6.17 -16.73 6.20
N VAL A 153 -7.47 -16.98 6.23
CA VAL A 153 -8.19 -17.80 5.26
C VAL A 153 -8.71 -16.90 4.16
N LEU A 154 -8.23 -17.09 2.93
CA LEU A 154 -8.51 -16.22 1.79
C LEU A 154 -9.18 -17.02 0.68
N GLN A 155 -10.30 -16.50 0.18
CA GLN A 155 -10.92 -16.96 -1.05
C GLN A 155 -10.01 -16.67 -2.27
N PRO A 156 -10.23 -17.32 -3.42
CA PRO A 156 -9.51 -16.99 -4.65
C PRO A 156 -9.58 -15.50 -4.99
N ASP A 157 -8.44 -14.94 -5.40
CA ASP A 157 -8.22 -13.50 -5.67
C ASP A 157 -8.44 -12.57 -4.46
N GLN A 158 -8.74 -13.11 -3.27
CA GLN A 158 -8.86 -12.31 -2.06
C GLN A 158 -7.47 -11.95 -1.53
N SER A 159 -7.33 -10.71 -1.09
CA SER A 159 -6.13 -10.21 -0.46
C SER A 159 -6.39 -9.77 0.99
N ILE A 160 -5.33 -9.78 1.79
CA ILE A 160 -5.28 -9.16 3.12
C ILE A 160 -4.01 -8.33 3.27
N THR A 161 -4.15 -7.15 3.89
CA THR A 161 -3.00 -6.34 4.27
C THR A 161 -2.43 -6.87 5.59
N VAL A 162 -1.11 -7.02 5.64
CA VAL A 162 -0.36 -7.46 6.81
C VAL A 162 0.64 -6.37 7.19
N PHE A 163 0.66 -6.00 8.46
CA PHE A 163 1.62 -5.07 9.02
C PHE A 163 2.69 -5.82 9.81
N VAL A 164 3.95 -5.63 9.44
CA VAL A 164 5.10 -6.03 10.25
C VAL A 164 5.48 -4.85 11.15
N ILE A 165 5.24 -5.01 12.46
CA ILE A 165 5.55 -4.00 13.46
C ILE A 165 6.89 -4.34 14.08
N SER A 166 7.86 -3.42 13.96
CA SER A 166 9.22 -3.63 14.47
C SER A 166 9.73 -2.45 15.27
N SER A 167 10.79 -2.67 16.05
CA SER A 167 11.58 -1.62 16.67
C SER A 167 12.98 -1.57 16.08
N THR A 168 13.58 -0.40 16.10
CA THR A 168 14.94 -0.15 15.62
C THR A 168 15.92 -0.09 16.79
N PRO A 169 17.09 -0.76 16.71
CA PRO A 169 18.13 -0.64 17.73
C PRO A 169 18.58 0.83 17.94
N ALA A 170 19.20 1.15 19.07
CA ALA A 170 19.61 2.53 19.38
C ALA A 170 20.91 2.97 18.69
N THR A 171 21.61 2.06 18.02
CA THR A 171 22.97 2.22 17.51
C THR A 171 23.15 2.47 16.00
N PRO A 172 22.18 2.16 15.09
CA PRO A 172 22.33 2.46 13.68
C PRO A 172 22.60 3.94 13.41
N ALA A 173 23.43 4.22 12.41
CA ALA A 173 23.78 5.55 11.95
C ALA A 173 22.80 6.07 10.89
N ASP A 174 22.87 7.36 10.61
CA ASP A 174 22.08 7.98 9.54
C ASP A 174 22.41 7.36 8.17
N GLY A 175 21.39 6.97 7.43
CA GLY A 175 21.52 6.28 6.15
C GLY A 175 21.68 4.77 6.21
N ASP A 176 21.86 4.17 7.40
CA ASP A 176 21.85 2.71 7.56
C ASP A 176 20.47 2.15 7.14
N ARG A 177 20.47 0.98 6.50
CA ARG A 177 19.25 0.30 6.03
C ARG A 177 19.14 -1.08 6.63
N ALA A 178 17.91 -1.49 6.90
CA ALA A 178 17.58 -2.83 7.37
C ALA A 178 16.50 -3.45 6.49
N GLU A 179 16.67 -4.71 6.09
CA GLU A 179 15.66 -5.44 5.32
C GLU A 179 14.65 -6.09 6.26
N VAL A 180 13.39 -6.05 5.87
CA VAL A 180 12.30 -6.77 6.53
C VAL A 180 11.55 -7.55 5.48
N SER A 181 11.54 -8.86 5.66
CA SER A 181 10.95 -9.81 4.75
C SER A 181 9.70 -10.42 5.38
N LEU A 182 8.72 -10.75 4.55
CA LEU A 182 7.56 -11.53 4.95
C LEU A 182 7.38 -12.68 3.97
N THR A 183 7.20 -13.88 4.51
CA THR A 183 6.82 -15.07 3.75
C THR A 183 5.38 -15.45 4.06
N ALA A 184 4.60 -15.77 3.04
CA ALA A 184 3.31 -16.42 3.15
C ALA A 184 3.40 -17.82 2.53
N ALA A 185 2.88 -18.85 3.22
CA ALA A 185 2.89 -20.23 2.76
C ALA A 185 1.51 -20.88 2.97
N ALA A 186 0.99 -21.59 1.98
CA ALA A 186 -0.26 -22.34 2.09
C ALA A 186 -0.16 -23.35 3.25
N VAL A 187 -1.19 -23.40 4.10
CA VAL A 187 -1.23 -24.28 5.27
C VAL A 187 -1.45 -25.73 4.83
N THR A 188 -2.17 -25.96 3.73
CA THR A 188 -2.31 -27.29 3.13
C THR A 188 -0.95 -27.91 2.78
N GLY A 189 -0.01 -27.10 2.29
CA GLY A 189 1.39 -27.46 2.13
C GLY A 189 2.08 -26.72 0.98
N THR A 190 3.41 -26.77 0.98
CA THR A 190 4.28 -26.16 -0.03
C THR A 190 5.15 -27.20 -0.72
N GLY A 191 5.71 -26.87 -1.88
CA GLY A 191 6.59 -27.79 -2.59
C GLY A 191 6.94 -27.38 -4.00
N THR A 192 7.43 -28.34 -4.80
CA THR A 192 7.64 -28.08 -6.23
C THR A 192 6.30 -28.03 -6.97
N PRO A 193 6.16 -27.20 -8.01
CA PRO A 193 4.96 -27.18 -8.84
C PRO A 193 4.52 -28.59 -9.28
N GLY A 194 3.23 -28.89 -9.12
CA GLY A 194 2.63 -30.19 -9.37
C GLY A 194 2.69 -31.19 -8.22
N THR A 195 3.24 -30.83 -7.06
CA THR A 195 3.12 -31.65 -5.83
C THR A 195 1.65 -31.73 -5.44
N THR A 196 1.15 -32.94 -5.17
CA THR A 196 -0.26 -33.16 -4.83
C THR A 196 -0.44 -33.56 -3.37
N PHE A 197 -1.49 -33.02 -2.74
CA PHE A 197 -1.99 -33.35 -1.42
C PHE A 197 -3.37 -33.99 -1.57
N ALA A 198 -3.39 -35.32 -1.51
CA ALA A 198 -4.58 -36.09 -1.87
C ALA A 198 -5.78 -35.81 -0.95
N GLY A 199 -6.92 -35.47 -1.54
CA GLY A 199 -8.17 -35.18 -0.84
C GLY A 199 -8.15 -33.95 0.07
N ALA A 200 -7.10 -33.13 -0.02
CA ALA A 200 -6.96 -31.90 0.77
C ALA A 200 -7.56 -30.68 0.07
N GLY A 201 -7.97 -30.82 -1.20
CA GLY A 201 -8.51 -29.73 -1.99
C GLY A 201 -9.96 -29.42 -1.68
N ASP A 202 -10.30 -28.15 -1.87
CA ASP A 202 -11.66 -27.65 -1.74
C ASP A 202 -12.69 -28.44 -2.57
N GLY A 203 -13.84 -28.71 -1.97
CA GLY A 203 -14.90 -29.52 -2.58
C GLY A 203 -14.57 -31.00 -2.77
N GLY A 204 -13.51 -31.49 -2.13
CA GLY A 204 -13.15 -32.91 -2.04
C GLY A 204 -12.26 -33.42 -3.17
N GLY A 205 -11.62 -32.53 -3.91
CA GLY A 205 -10.54 -32.84 -4.86
C GLY A 205 -9.18 -32.95 -4.18
N ASP A 206 -8.13 -33.11 -4.97
CA ASP A 206 -6.75 -32.97 -4.49
C ASP A 206 -6.39 -31.47 -4.43
N ALA A 207 -5.45 -31.12 -3.55
CA ALA A 207 -4.78 -29.81 -3.62
C ALA A 207 -3.43 -29.96 -4.32
N VAL A 208 -3.11 -29.06 -5.24
CA VAL A 208 -1.96 -29.15 -6.14
C VAL A 208 -1.14 -27.88 -6.02
N VAL A 209 0.14 -28.02 -5.69
CA VAL A 209 1.06 -26.90 -5.63
C VAL A 209 1.20 -26.27 -7.02
N GLY A 210 0.90 -24.99 -7.12
CA GLY A 210 1.00 -24.22 -8.34
C GLY A 210 2.41 -23.71 -8.62
N THR A 211 2.49 -22.65 -9.42
CA THR A 211 3.77 -22.14 -9.93
C THR A 211 4.60 -21.39 -8.89
N THR A 212 3.99 -20.89 -7.82
CA THR A 212 4.70 -20.16 -6.76
C THR A 212 5.41 -21.11 -5.79
N GLY A 213 5.12 -22.41 -5.85
CA GLY A 213 5.52 -23.37 -4.82
C GLY A 213 4.54 -23.45 -3.65
N ALA A 214 3.40 -22.76 -3.77
CA ALA A 214 2.43 -22.48 -2.71
C ALA A 214 3.02 -21.66 -1.54
N ASP A 215 4.15 -21.01 -1.76
CA ASP A 215 4.71 -19.98 -0.90
C ASP A 215 5.14 -18.76 -1.73
N ALA A 216 5.30 -17.62 -1.07
CA ALA A 216 5.86 -16.42 -1.67
C ALA A 216 6.51 -15.57 -0.58
N THR A 217 7.59 -14.87 -0.96
CA THR A 217 8.32 -13.95 -0.09
C THR A 217 8.53 -12.64 -0.83
N ASP A 218 8.37 -11.53 -0.11
CA ASP A 218 8.77 -10.21 -0.58
C ASP A 218 9.31 -9.39 0.60
N SER A 219 10.06 -8.33 0.30
CA SER A 219 10.75 -7.54 1.31
C SER A 219 10.61 -6.03 1.11
N GLY A 220 10.80 -5.33 2.22
CA GLY A 220 10.92 -3.89 2.30
C GLY A 220 12.13 -3.50 3.11
N PHE A 221 12.43 -2.20 3.13
CA PHE A 221 13.56 -1.67 3.88
C PHE A 221 13.11 -0.60 4.86
N LEU A 222 13.70 -0.63 6.05
CA LEU A 222 13.78 0.54 6.92
C LEU A 222 15.02 1.35 6.53
N ALA A 223 14.89 2.66 6.50
CA ALA A 223 16.02 3.57 6.36
C ALA A 223 16.12 4.48 7.57
N ILE A 224 17.30 4.57 8.16
CA ILE A 224 17.53 5.45 9.30
C ILE A 224 17.63 6.89 8.82
N GLN A 225 16.67 7.70 9.25
CA GLN A 225 16.76 9.15 9.28
C GLN A 225 16.95 9.57 10.74
N ALA A 226 18.21 9.70 11.13
CA ALA A 226 18.54 10.07 12.50
C ALA A 226 18.18 11.52 12.79
N ALA A 227 18.07 12.39 11.78
CA ALA A 227 17.77 13.81 11.94
C ALA A 227 16.58 14.26 11.08
N ILE A 228 15.62 14.95 11.70
CA ILE A 228 14.45 15.53 11.03
C ILE A 228 14.48 17.04 11.22
N LEU A 229 14.37 17.82 10.13
CA LEU A 229 14.30 19.28 10.18
C LEU A 229 12.85 19.77 10.27
N SER A 230 12.57 20.59 11.27
CA SER A 230 11.37 21.45 11.32
C SER A 230 11.79 22.91 11.08
N LEU A 231 11.09 23.62 10.19
CA LEU A 231 11.34 25.03 9.92
C LEU A 231 10.04 25.83 10.11
N ILE A 232 10.02 26.72 11.10
CA ILE A 232 8.87 27.55 11.43
C ILE A 232 9.18 29.00 11.09
N LYS A 233 8.33 29.63 10.29
CA LYS A 233 8.38 31.06 9.97
C LYS A 233 7.34 31.84 10.77
N SER A 234 7.75 32.94 11.37
CA SER A 234 6.87 33.90 12.04
C SER A 234 7.21 35.33 11.63
N ALA A 235 6.30 36.27 11.91
CA ALA A 235 6.44 37.67 11.55
C ALA A 235 5.94 38.58 12.68
N ALA A 236 6.69 39.65 12.96
CA ALA A 236 6.28 40.72 13.86
C ALA A 236 6.26 42.04 13.10
N VAL A 237 5.17 42.81 13.23
CA VAL A 237 4.99 44.09 12.56
C VAL A 237 5.21 45.23 13.55
N ALA A 238 6.03 46.19 13.17
CA ALA A 238 6.18 47.48 13.85
C ALA A 238 5.74 48.58 12.88
N ASP A 239 4.65 49.27 13.22
CA ASP A 239 4.16 50.38 12.41
C ASP A 239 4.86 51.71 12.75
N PRO A 240 4.89 52.68 11.82
CA PRO A 240 5.55 53.98 12.05
C PRO A 240 4.93 54.82 13.17
N PHE A 241 3.75 54.43 13.65
CA PHE A 241 2.97 55.13 14.68
C PHE A 241 3.10 54.48 16.06
N GLY A 242 4.00 53.50 16.22
CA GLY A 242 4.30 52.84 17.49
C GLY A 242 3.40 51.64 17.82
N GLY A 243 2.60 51.18 16.86
CA GLY A 243 1.75 49.98 16.98
C GLY A 243 2.25 48.79 16.16
N SER A 244 1.35 47.84 15.90
CA SER A 244 1.61 46.60 15.15
C SER A 244 0.74 46.45 13.90
N ARG A 245 0.25 47.56 13.33
CA ARG A 245 -0.60 47.52 12.13
C ARG A 245 0.25 47.38 10.86
N ALA A 246 -0.20 46.55 9.92
CA ALA A 246 0.43 46.46 8.59
C ALA A 246 -0.07 47.62 7.70
N VAL A 247 0.70 48.70 7.63
CA VAL A 247 0.44 49.88 6.79
C VAL A 247 1.71 50.21 5.99
N PRO A 248 1.63 50.99 4.89
CA PRO A 248 2.83 51.46 4.19
C PRO A 248 3.83 52.12 5.16
N GLY A 249 5.10 51.73 5.06
CA GLY A 249 6.18 52.11 5.96
C GLY A 249 6.35 51.21 7.20
N SER A 250 5.42 50.28 7.50
CA SER A 250 5.61 49.33 8.59
C SER A 250 6.79 48.40 8.32
N THR A 251 7.61 48.16 9.35
CA THR A 251 8.70 47.18 9.30
C THR A 251 8.17 45.82 9.76
N ILE A 252 8.36 44.80 8.93
CA ILE A 252 8.10 43.41 9.29
C ILE A 252 9.44 42.74 9.61
N THR A 253 9.55 42.19 10.82
CA THR A 253 10.67 41.30 11.19
C THR A 253 10.21 39.87 11.02
N TYR A 254 10.85 39.14 10.10
CA TYR A 254 10.66 37.70 9.95
C TYR A 254 11.61 36.93 10.86
N THR A 255 11.13 35.82 11.42
CA THR A 255 11.91 34.91 12.25
C THR A 255 11.68 33.48 11.78
N LEU A 256 12.76 32.84 11.33
CA LEU A 256 12.83 31.48 10.83
C LEU A 256 13.55 30.62 11.88
N VAL A 257 12.84 29.67 12.47
CA VAL A 257 13.36 28.78 13.51
C VAL A 257 13.50 27.38 12.91
N ALA A 258 14.75 26.96 12.71
CA ALA A 258 15.11 25.62 12.26
C ALA A 258 15.45 24.76 13.48
N THR A 259 14.68 23.71 13.73
CA THR A 259 14.91 22.76 14.82
C THR A 259 15.18 21.39 14.24
N VAL A 260 16.28 20.75 14.65
CA VAL A 260 16.55 19.35 14.29
C VAL A 260 16.16 18.45 15.45
N THR A 261 15.25 17.53 15.19
CA THR A 261 14.83 16.48 16.14
C THR A 261 15.40 15.12 15.71
N GLY A 262 15.39 14.14 16.62
CA GLY A 262 15.99 12.83 16.42
C GLY A 262 17.29 12.68 17.21
N SER A 263 18.22 11.86 16.71
CA SER A 263 19.53 11.58 17.32
C SER A 263 20.72 11.94 16.42
N GLY A 264 20.48 12.26 15.15
CA GLY A 264 21.49 12.59 14.14
C GLY A 264 21.78 14.08 14.03
N ALA A 265 22.60 14.45 13.05
CA ALA A 265 22.89 15.85 12.73
C ALA A 265 22.69 16.10 11.24
N LEU A 266 22.13 17.26 10.89
CA LEU A 266 22.08 17.72 9.51
C LEU A 266 23.35 18.51 9.19
N THR A 267 23.86 18.32 7.99
CA THR A 267 25.02 19.07 7.49
C THR A 267 24.60 20.02 6.38
N ASN A 268 25.34 21.12 6.23
CA ASN A 268 25.13 22.09 5.15
C ASN A 268 23.69 22.65 5.07
N VAL A 269 23.04 22.88 6.20
CA VAL A 269 21.70 23.49 6.23
C VAL A 269 21.79 24.93 5.74
N VAL A 270 20.97 25.27 4.74
CA VAL A 270 20.82 26.62 4.20
C VAL A 270 19.36 27.03 4.27
N ILE A 271 19.08 28.19 4.84
CA ILE A 271 17.74 28.78 4.90
C ILE A 271 17.66 29.91 3.89
N SER A 272 16.73 29.83 2.95
CA SER A 272 16.53 30.84 1.91
C SER A 272 15.09 31.33 1.90
N ASP A 273 14.90 32.64 1.79
CA ASP A 273 13.57 33.27 1.92
C ASP A 273 13.38 34.44 0.94
N PRO A 274 12.49 34.32 -0.06
CA PRO A 274 12.23 35.40 -1.01
C PRO A 274 11.64 36.63 -0.31
N ILE A 275 12.04 37.82 -0.75
CA ILE A 275 11.42 39.07 -0.30
C ILE A 275 10.01 39.16 -0.91
N PRO A 276 8.95 39.29 -0.10
CA PRO A 276 7.59 39.41 -0.61
C PRO A 276 7.40 40.63 -1.51
N THR A 277 6.50 40.53 -2.49
CA THR A 277 6.06 41.68 -3.28
C THR A 277 5.49 42.78 -2.38
N ASP A 278 5.52 44.03 -2.85
CA ASP A 278 5.07 45.22 -2.11
C ASP A 278 5.82 45.46 -0.79
N THR A 279 6.98 44.82 -0.63
CA THR A 279 7.92 45.09 0.45
C THR A 279 9.33 45.34 -0.10
N GLN A 280 10.14 46.07 0.66
CA GLN A 280 11.55 46.30 0.36
C GLN A 280 12.40 45.73 1.48
N TYR A 281 13.44 44.97 1.13
CA TYR A 281 14.41 44.46 2.09
C TYR A 281 15.12 45.60 2.85
N VAL A 282 15.26 45.44 4.17
CA VAL A 282 16.07 46.35 4.99
C VAL A 282 17.51 45.83 4.98
N ALA A 283 18.42 46.61 4.39
CA ALA A 283 19.84 46.26 4.31
C ALA A 283 20.44 45.96 5.68
N SER A 284 21.34 44.96 5.72
CA SER A 284 22.06 44.50 6.90
C SER A 284 21.14 44.08 8.05
N SER A 285 19.97 43.52 7.73
CA SER A 285 19.01 43.07 8.73
C SER A 285 19.07 41.57 9.03
N ILE A 286 19.86 40.79 8.27
CA ILE A 286 20.02 39.36 8.49
C ILE A 286 20.76 39.13 9.82
N THR A 287 20.23 38.21 10.64
CA THR A 287 20.95 37.66 11.79
C THR A 287 20.84 36.14 11.83
N LEU A 288 21.84 35.47 12.41
CA LEU A 288 21.85 34.05 12.75
C LEU A 288 22.15 33.92 14.25
N ASP A 289 21.26 33.27 15.01
CA ASP A 289 21.35 33.14 16.47
C ASP A 289 21.62 34.48 17.17
N SER A 290 20.98 35.55 16.66
CA SER A 290 21.16 36.96 17.06
C SER A 290 22.48 37.64 16.66
N ALA A 291 23.44 36.92 16.07
CA ALA A 291 24.63 37.53 15.49
C ALA A 291 24.30 38.16 14.12
N SER A 292 24.69 39.41 13.91
CA SER A 292 24.50 40.09 12.62
C SER A 292 25.37 39.45 11.54
N LEU A 293 24.79 39.26 10.36
CA LEU A 293 25.47 38.82 9.15
C LEU A 293 25.47 39.94 8.11
N THR A 294 26.40 39.89 7.17
CA THR A 294 26.45 40.81 6.05
C THR A 294 25.49 40.37 4.93
N ASP A 295 25.16 41.30 4.04
CA ASP A 295 24.33 41.02 2.87
C ASP A 295 25.16 40.50 1.68
N ALA A 296 26.49 40.56 1.75
CA ALA A 296 27.37 40.18 0.66
C ALA A 296 27.62 38.67 0.68
N ALA A 297 27.73 38.05 -0.49
CA ALA A 297 28.24 36.69 -0.59
C ALA A 297 29.75 36.66 -0.27
N ASP A 298 30.12 36.66 1.00
CA ASP A 298 31.50 36.75 1.47
C ASP A 298 31.90 35.62 2.45
N ALA A 299 32.65 35.93 3.50
CA ALA A 299 33.18 34.95 4.44
C ALA A 299 32.20 34.59 5.57
N ASP A 300 31.13 35.38 5.77
CA ASP A 300 30.08 35.02 6.72
C ASP A 300 28.94 34.21 6.08
N GLN A 301 27.96 33.81 6.88
CA GLN A 301 26.89 32.91 6.47
C GLN A 301 25.75 33.61 5.70
N GLY A 302 25.68 34.93 5.70
CA GLY A 302 24.57 35.72 5.19
C GLY A 302 24.78 36.16 3.74
N ASN A 303 23.68 36.34 3.01
CA ASN A 303 23.70 36.93 1.68
C ASN A 303 22.30 37.45 1.33
N PHE A 304 22.23 38.59 0.65
CA PHE A 304 21.04 39.07 -0.03
C PHE A 304 21.37 39.35 -1.51
N ASN A 305 20.74 38.59 -2.41
CA ASN A 305 21.04 38.66 -3.85
C ASN A 305 20.21 39.73 -4.62
N GLY A 306 19.49 40.59 -3.92
CA GLY A 306 18.55 41.56 -4.50
C GLY A 306 17.09 41.11 -4.53
N SER A 307 16.81 39.82 -4.35
CA SER A 307 15.44 39.26 -4.37
C SER A 307 15.13 38.30 -3.21
N GLN A 308 16.15 37.72 -2.58
CA GLN A 308 16.03 36.71 -1.54
C GLN A 308 17.21 36.81 -0.58
N ILE A 309 16.95 36.57 0.71
CA ILE A 309 18.01 36.31 1.69
C ILE A 309 18.38 34.82 1.65
N SER A 310 19.64 34.50 1.91
CA SER A 310 20.10 33.16 2.24
C SER A 310 21.01 33.20 3.46
N ALA A 311 20.84 32.26 4.37
CA ALA A 311 21.72 32.05 5.52
C ALA A 311 22.24 30.60 5.50
N ALA A 312 23.56 30.43 5.32
CA ALA A 312 24.24 29.15 5.41
C ALA A 312 24.45 28.75 6.87
N VAL A 313 23.39 28.24 7.50
CA VAL A 313 23.34 27.87 8.92
C VAL A 313 24.39 26.80 9.28
N GLY A 314 24.76 25.94 8.32
CA GLY A 314 25.79 24.94 8.49
C GLY A 314 25.26 23.68 9.16
N ASN A 315 26.02 23.11 10.09
CA ASN A 315 25.62 21.87 10.74
C ASN A 315 24.69 22.16 11.92
N ILE A 316 23.63 21.35 12.07
CA ILE A 316 22.68 21.42 13.17
C ILE A 316 22.53 20.03 13.76
N SER A 317 22.96 19.87 15.02
CA SER A 317 22.84 18.60 15.73
C SER A 317 21.43 18.38 16.25
N ALA A 318 21.06 17.13 16.50
CA ALA A 318 19.81 16.79 17.19
C ALA A 318 19.64 17.57 18.50
N GLY A 319 18.44 18.10 18.71
CA GLY A 319 18.09 18.94 19.85
C GLY A 319 18.55 20.39 19.72
N GLU A 320 19.35 20.74 18.71
CA GLU A 320 19.72 22.13 18.44
C GLU A 320 18.65 22.86 17.65
N THR A 321 18.60 24.17 17.88
CA THR A 321 17.75 25.10 17.13
C THR A 321 18.60 26.26 16.64
N LYS A 322 18.37 26.66 15.39
CA LYS A 322 19.01 27.80 14.73
C LYS A 322 17.96 28.80 14.32
N THR A 323 18.20 30.07 14.64
CA THR A 323 17.24 31.14 14.36
C THR A 323 17.82 32.14 13.37
N VAL A 324 17.17 32.30 12.22
CA VAL A 324 17.49 33.34 11.25
C VAL A 324 16.44 34.44 11.31
N THR A 325 16.84 35.70 11.37
CA THR A 325 15.90 36.83 11.26
C THR A 325 16.31 37.79 10.14
N PHE A 326 15.34 38.48 9.56
CA PHE A 326 15.58 39.57 8.61
C PHE A 326 14.37 40.52 8.60
N LYS A 327 14.54 41.71 8.03
CA LYS A 327 13.50 42.74 8.01
C LYS A 327 13.14 43.20 6.60
N VAL A 328 11.88 43.55 6.41
CA VAL A 328 11.37 44.23 5.22
C VAL A 328 10.48 45.40 5.61
N VAL A 329 10.28 46.36 4.71
CA VAL A 329 9.39 47.51 4.88
C VAL A 329 8.29 47.45 3.83
N ILE A 330 7.03 47.58 4.25
CA ILE A 330 5.87 47.66 3.34
C ILE A 330 5.99 48.96 2.51
N GLN A 331 5.87 48.85 1.19
CA GLN A 331 5.95 49.99 0.25
C GLN A 331 4.62 50.75 0.14
#